data_AF-A0A2N3DA33-F1
#
_entry.id   AF-A0A2N3DA33-F1
#
_cell.length_a   1.000
_cell.length_b   1.000
_cell.length_c   1.000
_cell.angle_alpha   90.00
_cell.angle_beta   90.00
_cell.angle_gamma   90.00
#
_symmetry.space_group_name_H-M   'P 1'
#
loop_
_entity.id
_entity.type
_entity.pdbx_description
1 polymer ?
#
loop_
_entity_poly.entity_id
_entity_poly.type
_entity_poly.pdbx_seq_one_letter_code
_entity_poly.pdbx_strand_id
1 'polypeptide(L)'
;MTIFSNIRFRTAAVLAGFALALSGCFMTPGKFTSELALTGPDSFTFSYDGEIFFLTLSKLAQMDAASGGSFAANCYDDETYESRDCSAEEEAVQREEWDAAAQERAERQKNEA
;
A
#
# COMPACT_ATOMS: atom_id res chain seq x y z
N MET A 1 -43.92 35.87 13.65
CA MET A 1 -42.77 35.97 12.71
C MET A 1 -41.66 34.98 13.09
N THR A 2 -42.02 33.72 13.38
CA THR A 2 -41.09 32.69 13.91
C THR A 2 -41.06 31.41 13.05
N ILE A 3 -42.15 31.13 12.32
CA ILE A 3 -42.31 29.91 11.51
C ILE A 3 -41.40 29.92 10.26
N PHE A 4 -41.25 31.08 9.61
CA PHE A 4 -40.37 31.23 8.43
C PHE A 4 -38.88 31.06 8.74
N SER A 5 -38.45 31.34 9.98
CA SER A 5 -37.05 31.16 10.41
C SER A 5 -36.69 29.69 10.56
N ASN A 6 -37.61 28.88 11.11
CA ASN A 6 -37.42 27.44 11.30
C ASN A 6 -37.39 26.66 9.98
N ILE A 7 -38.19 27.09 8.98
CA ILE A 7 -38.17 26.48 7.63
C ILE A 7 -36.82 26.73 6.94
N ARG A 8 -36.29 27.95 7.02
CA ARG A 8 -35.00 28.30 6.42
C ARG A 8 -33.82 27.59 7.09
N PHE A 9 -33.88 27.42 8.41
CA PHE A 9 -32.88 26.63 9.15
C PHE A 9 -32.92 25.15 8.78
N ARG A 10 -34.12 24.57 8.62
CA ARG A 10 -34.29 23.18 8.20
C ARG A 10 -33.76 22.93 6.79
N THR A 11 -34.05 23.82 5.85
CA THR A 11 -33.52 23.73 4.49
C THR A 11 -32.00 23.85 4.46
N ALA A 12 -31.41 24.75 5.26
CA ALA A 12 -29.96 24.89 5.34
C ALA A 12 -29.29 23.63 5.92
N ALA A 13 -29.89 23.02 6.95
CA ALA A 13 -29.40 21.78 7.55
C ALA A 13 -29.44 20.60 6.57
N VAL A 14 -30.52 20.47 5.78
CA VAL A 14 -30.63 19.42 4.74
C VAL A 14 -29.58 19.62 3.65
N LEU A 15 -29.36 20.86 3.21
CA LEU A 15 -28.39 21.18 2.16
C LEU A 15 -26.94 20.92 2.63
N ALA A 16 -26.61 21.27 3.88
CA ALA A 16 -25.33 20.95 4.50
C ALA A 16 -25.13 19.43 4.67
N GLY A 17 -26.18 18.70 5.05
CA GLY A 17 -26.14 17.23 5.16
C GLY A 17 -25.88 16.56 3.81
N PHE A 18 -26.50 17.05 2.73
CA PHE A 18 -26.24 16.56 1.37
C PHE A 18 -24.80 16.85 0.92
N ALA A 19 -24.28 18.05 1.19
CA ALA A 19 -22.90 18.39 0.86
C ALA A 19 -21.88 17.48 1.58
N LEU A 20 -22.13 17.19 2.87
CA LEU A 20 -21.32 16.26 3.65
C LEU A 20 -21.42 14.82 3.12
N ALA A 21 -22.61 14.36 2.73
CA ALA A 21 -22.81 13.03 2.13
C ALA A 21 -22.08 12.89 0.79
N LEU A 22 -22.11 13.91 -0.09
CA LEU A 22 -21.35 13.92 -1.34
C LEU A 22 -19.83 13.91 -1.11
N SER A 23 -19.33 14.63 -0.09
CA SER A 23 -17.91 14.60 0.26
C SER A 23 -17.46 13.23 0.79
N GLY A 24 -18.37 12.47 1.42
CA GLY A 24 -18.13 11.08 1.81
C GLY A 24 -17.87 10.15 0.62
N CYS A 25 -18.47 10.42 -0.55
CA CYS A 25 -18.20 9.64 -1.77
C CYS A 25 -16.79 9.86 -2.35
N PHE A 26 -16.12 10.98 -2.04
CA PHE A 26 -14.71 11.18 -2.38
C PHE A 26 -13.76 10.46 -1.42
N MET A 27 -14.17 10.26 -0.17
CA MET A 27 -13.34 9.67 0.89
C MET A 27 -13.42 8.15 0.96
N THR A 28 -14.37 7.53 0.26
CA THR A 28 -14.47 6.07 0.16
C THR A 28 -13.60 5.64 -1.03
N PRO A 29 -12.63 4.72 -0.86
CA PRO A 29 -11.78 4.28 -1.98
C PRO A 29 -12.67 3.75 -3.09
N GLY A 30 -12.75 4.51 -4.18
CA GLY A 30 -13.48 4.13 -5.37
C GLY A 30 -12.91 2.84 -5.93
N LYS A 31 -13.76 2.01 -6.56
CA LYS A 31 -13.32 0.77 -7.20
C LYS A 31 -12.12 1.05 -8.10
N PHE A 32 -11.00 0.37 -7.82
CA PHE A 32 -9.87 0.28 -8.72
C PHE A 32 -10.37 -0.25 -10.06
N THR A 33 -10.38 0.61 -11.07
CA THR A 33 -10.88 0.26 -12.39
C THR A 33 -9.66 0.26 -13.31
N SER A 34 -9.22 -0.94 -13.69
CA SER A 34 -8.14 -1.14 -14.66
C SER A 34 -8.74 -1.67 -15.95
N GLU A 35 -8.50 -0.98 -17.06
CA GLU A 35 -8.97 -1.42 -18.37
C GLU A 35 -7.77 -1.61 -19.31
N LEU A 36 -7.70 -2.79 -19.92
CA LEU A 36 -6.69 -3.16 -20.89
C LEU A 36 -7.36 -3.31 -22.26
N ALA A 37 -7.20 -2.31 -23.12
CA ALA A 37 -7.70 -2.32 -24.48
C ALA A 37 -6.59 -2.76 -25.44
N LEU A 38 -6.80 -3.85 -26.17
CA LEU A 38 -5.89 -4.27 -27.25
C LEU A 38 -6.22 -3.46 -28.50
N THR A 39 -5.32 -2.56 -28.90
CA THR A 39 -5.51 -1.63 -30.03
C THR A 39 -4.89 -2.13 -31.33
N GLY A 40 -4.20 -3.27 -31.31
CA GLY A 40 -3.62 -3.91 -32.49
C GLY A 40 -2.88 -5.21 -32.16
N PRO A 41 -2.32 -5.90 -33.17
CA PRO A 41 -1.61 -7.17 -32.98
C PRO A 41 -0.43 -7.06 -32.00
N ASP A 42 0.23 -5.90 -31.95
CA ASP A 42 1.39 -5.63 -31.09
C ASP A 42 1.21 -4.36 -30.22
N SER A 43 -0.02 -3.90 -29.99
CA SER A 43 -0.26 -2.68 -29.19
C SER A 43 -1.44 -2.80 -28.25
N PHE A 44 -1.29 -2.28 -27.05
CA PHE A 44 -2.35 -2.18 -26.05
C PHE A 44 -2.29 -0.83 -25.34
N THR A 45 -3.46 -0.38 -24.92
CA THR A 45 -3.64 0.77 -24.05
C THR A 45 -4.13 0.26 -22.70
N PHE A 46 -3.38 0.57 -21.64
CA PHE A 46 -3.77 0.26 -20.27
C PHE A 46 -4.14 1.55 -19.55
N SER A 47 -5.40 1.67 -19.17
CA SER A 47 -5.90 2.79 -18.35
C SER A 47 -6.06 2.33 -16.92
N TYR A 48 -5.43 3.06 -16.00
CA TYR A 48 -5.53 2.83 -14.57
C TYR A 48 -6.09 4.08 -13.91
N ASP A 49 -7.32 3.97 -13.40
CA ASP A 49 -7.96 5.00 -12.59
C ASP A 49 -7.95 4.57 -11.12
N GLY A 50 -7.03 5.16 -10.36
CA GLY A 50 -6.85 4.94 -8.92
C GLY A 50 -5.97 6.02 -8.29
N GLU A 51 -6.16 6.27 -6.99
CA GLU A 51 -5.29 7.15 -6.21
C GLU A 51 -4.00 6.40 -5.83
N ILE A 52 -2.83 6.94 -6.17
CA ILE A 52 -1.55 6.40 -5.70
C ILE A 52 -1.39 6.76 -4.22
N PHE A 53 -1.81 5.85 -3.34
CA PHE A 53 -1.57 6.01 -1.91
C PHE A 53 -0.08 5.79 -1.62
N PHE A 54 0.62 6.89 -1.30
CA PHE A 54 1.99 6.88 -0.75
C PHE A 54 2.11 6.19 0.62
N LEU A 55 1.01 5.64 1.15
CA LEU A 55 0.99 4.78 2.34
C LEU A 55 1.75 3.47 2.15
N THR A 56 2.07 3.09 0.90
CA THR A 56 2.95 1.94 0.64
C THR A 56 4.33 2.13 1.24
N LEU A 57 4.92 3.33 1.17
CA LEU A 57 6.27 3.57 1.71
C LEU A 57 6.28 3.61 3.24
N SER A 58 5.30 4.25 3.88
CA SER A 58 5.20 4.29 5.34
C SER A 58 4.81 2.94 5.94
N LYS A 59 4.06 2.11 5.20
CA LYS A 59 3.78 0.71 5.57
C LYS A 59 4.98 -0.19 5.32
N LEU A 60 5.74 0.03 4.25
CA LEU A 60 6.98 -0.69 3.96
C LEU A 60 8.06 -0.37 5.00
N ALA A 61 8.24 0.90 5.37
CA ALA A 61 9.12 1.30 6.46
C ALA A 61 8.68 0.71 7.82
N GLN A 62 7.37 0.62 8.08
CA GLN A 62 6.86 -0.08 9.27
C GLN A 62 7.09 -1.60 9.22
N MET A 63 6.99 -2.22 8.04
CA MET A 63 7.30 -3.65 7.88
C MET A 63 8.80 -3.93 8.05
N ASP A 64 9.66 -3.07 7.53
CA ASP A 64 11.11 -3.14 7.75
C ASP A 64 11.45 -2.98 9.25
N ALA A 65 10.86 -1.98 9.92
CA ALA A 65 11.00 -1.79 11.36
C ALA A 65 10.43 -2.97 12.18
N ALA A 66 9.34 -3.60 11.72
CA ALA A 66 8.71 -4.74 12.39
C ALA A 66 9.45 -6.07 12.16
N SER A 67 10.16 -6.22 11.04
CA SER A 67 11.04 -7.35 10.75
C SER A 67 12.31 -7.37 11.62
N GLY A 68 12.55 -6.30 12.40
CA GLY A 68 13.21 -6.35 13.70
C GLY A 68 14.46 -7.23 13.76
N GLY A 69 15.38 -7.07 12.79
CA GLY A 69 16.73 -7.61 12.83
C GLY A 69 16.90 -9.14 12.97
N SER A 70 15.83 -9.93 12.91
CA SER A 70 15.92 -11.39 13.00
C SER A 70 16.21 -11.97 11.62
N PHE A 71 17.22 -12.83 11.53
CA PHE A 71 17.46 -13.60 10.31
C PHE A 71 16.28 -14.53 10.05
N ALA A 72 15.77 -14.51 8.82
CA ALA A 72 14.80 -15.46 8.30
C ALA A 72 15.23 -15.85 6.89
N ALA A 73 15.58 -17.13 6.70
CA ALA A 73 15.92 -17.65 5.39
C ALA A 73 14.66 -17.67 4.51
N ASN A 74 14.79 -17.20 3.27
CA ASN A 74 13.71 -17.23 2.28
C ASN A 74 14.22 -17.88 1.01
N CYS A 75 13.52 -18.90 0.54
CA CYS A 75 13.84 -19.59 -0.70
C CYS A 75 12.59 -19.65 -1.56
N TYR A 76 12.78 -19.40 -2.85
CA TYR A 76 11.72 -19.46 -3.84
C TYR A 76 12.06 -20.55 -4.86
N ASP A 77 11.00 -21.09 -5.46
CA ASP A 77 11.12 -21.94 -6.63
C ASP A 77 11.31 -21.08 -7.89
N ASP A 78 12.34 -21.35 -8.69
CA ASP A 78 12.70 -20.49 -9.83
C ASP A 78 11.69 -20.51 -10.98
N GLU A 79 10.85 -21.56 -11.07
CA GLU A 79 9.86 -21.71 -12.13
C GLU A 79 8.50 -21.12 -11.75
N THR A 80 8.08 -21.36 -10.51
CA THR A 80 6.75 -20.97 -9.99
C THR A 80 6.77 -19.69 -9.17
N TYR A 81 7.94 -19.22 -8.73
CA TYR A 81 8.13 -18.09 -7.81
C TYR A 81 7.37 -18.26 -6.48
N GLU A 82 6.99 -19.50 -6.13
CA GLU A 82 6.35 -19.81 -4.86
C GLU A 82 7.40 -19.96 -3.75
N SER A 83 7.01 -19.58 -2.52
CA SER A 83 7.86 -19.75 -1.35
C SER A 83 7.99 -21.23 -1.02
N ARG A 84 9.23 -21.70 -0.84
CA ARG A 84 9.56 -23.07 -0.44
C ARG A 84 10.47 -23.08 0.78
N ASP A 85 10.54 -24.22 1.44
CA ASP A 85 11.55 -24.46 2.47
C ASP A 85 12.95 -24.41 1.85
N CYS A 86 13.86 -23.73 2.55
CA CYS A 86 15.27 -23.69 2.19
C CYS A 86 15.95 -25.01 2.51
N SER A 87 16.91 -25.42 1.67
CA SER A 87 17.86 -26.45 2.06
C SER A 87 18.84 -25.92 3.12
N ALA A 88 19.49 -26.83 3.86
CA ALA A 88 20.43 -26.45 4.92
C ALA A 88 21.65 -25.70 4.35
N GLU A 89 22.10 -26.05 3.15
CA GLU A 89 23.19 -25.37 2.47
C GLU A 89 22.81 -23.94 2.06
N GLU A 90 21.61 -23.75 1.52
CA GLU A 90 21.10 -22.42 1.14
C GLU A 90 20.91 -21.52 2.36
N GLU A 91 20.37 -22.05 3.46
CA GLU A 91 20.24 -21.28 4.70
C GLU A 91 21.61 -20.86 5.25
N ALA A 92 22.62 -21.75 5.18
CA ALA A 92 23.97 -21.42 5.65
C ALA A 92 24.59 -20.27 4.85
N VAL A 93 24.44 -20.27 3.52
CA VAL A 93 24.92 -19.18 2.66
C VAL A 93 24.19 -17.87 2.98
N GLN A 94 22.85 -17.90 3.06
CA GLN A 94 22.07 -16.70 3.39
C GLN A 94 22.43 -16.15 4.77
N ARG A 95 22.73 -17.03 5.73
CA ARG A 95 23.15 -16.65 7.08
C ARG A 95 24.52 -15.99 7.09
N GLU A 96 25.48 -16.53 6.34
CA GLU A 96 26.80 -15.94 6.20
C GLU A 96 26.72 -14.54 5.58
N GLU A 97 25.92 -14.37 4.52
CA GLU A 97 25.67 -13.05 3.90
C GLU A 97 24.99 -12.07 4.86
N TRP A 98 23.99 -12.54 5.62
CA TRP A 98 23.31 -11.75 6.63
C TRP A 98 24.28 -11.26 7.71
N ASP A 99 25.14 -12.14 8.21
CA ASP A 99 26.13 -11.82 9.24
C ASP A 99 27.22 -10.90 8.70
N ALA A 100 27.66 -11.08 7.45
CA ALA A 100 28.60 -10.17 6.78
C ALA A 100 28.02 -8.75 6.64
N ALA A 101 26.72 -8.63 6.34
CA ALA A 101 26.02 -7.36 6.23
C ALA A 101 25.61 -6.75 7.59
N ALA A 102 25.97 -7.36 8.73
CA ALA A 102 25.53 -6.91 10.05
C ALA A 102 25.98 -5.48 10.39
N GLN A 103 27.20 -5.10 10.01
CA GLN A 103 27.70 -3.74 10.27
C GLN A 103 26.98 -2.69 9.44
N GLU A 104 26.75 -2.95 8.16
CA GLU A 104 25.98 -2.04 7.29
C GLU A 104 24.55 -1.87 7.80
N ARG A 105 23.90 -2.96 8.23
CA ARG A 105 22.55 -2.91 8.82
C ARG A 105 22.53 -2.08 10.10
N ALA A 106 23.55 -2.19 10.95
CA ALA A 106 23.68 -1.39 12.17
C ALA A 106 23.93 0.10 11.87
N GLU A 107 24.66 0.43 10.81
CA GLU A 107 24.86 1.81 10.36
C GLU A 107 23.60 2.42 9.74
N ARG A 108 22.87 1.66 8.92
CA ARG A 108 21.59 2.10 8.34
C ARG A 108 20.56 2.41 9.42
N GLN A 109 20.42 1.53 10.43
CA GLN A 109 19.52 1.77 11.57
C GLN A 109 19.86 3.04 12.35
N LYS A 110 21.15 3.42 12.45
CA LYS A 110 21.56 4.67 13.11
C LYS A 110 21.21 5.91 12.29
N ASN A 111 21.19 5.80 10.97
CA ASN A 111 20.89 6.91 10.06
C ASN A 111 19.39 7.13 9.87
N GLU A 112 18.57 6.10 10.14
CA GLU A 112 17.11 6.12 10.01
C GLU A 112 16.38 6.44 11.33
N ALA A 113 17.10 6.54 12.45
CA ALA A 113 16.60 6.94 13.78
C ALA A 113 16.73 8.45 14.03
#